data_AF-A0A1C5YHP0-F1
#
_entry.id   AF-A0A1C5YHP0-F1
#
_cell.length_a   1.000
_cell.length_b   1.000
_cell.length_c   1.000
_cell.angle_alpha   90.00
_cell.angle_beta   90.00
_cell.angle_gamma   90.00
#
_symmetry.space_group_name_H-M   'P 1'
#
loop_
_entity.id
_entity.type
_entity.pdbx_description
1 polymer ?
#
loop_
_entity_poly.entity_id
_entity_poly.type
_entity_poly.pdbx_seq_one_letter_code
_entity_poly.pdbx_strand_id
1 'polypeptide(L)'
;MIAKVQELDRGNFAVKQHLRYVEKFSDPESYQALTYEDTLNLKEEVAPLLQPDGDEASTVRFDALMYGIELAYLVGKTYSRARKDLVKKVSAIAGVANIPEIRAQSELIEKILHADYLDNAGINEFEHIRECLRNLMKYLPHDGAIYNTNFTDDILSVEWKESELENDDLKNYKAKAEFYVRQHQDNPAIAKLRSNIPLTDDDVKELENILWSQVGSRQDYEAELGAKPLGEFVREIVGLDMNAAKEAFSQYLDDTNLDSRQIYFVNQIVEYIVHNGMMKDLSVLQEPPFTDQGSIVEVFTDLTLWAGIKDVIDRINANAAA
;
A
#
# COMPACT_ATOMS: atom_id res chain seq x y z
N MET A 1 -23.70 -5.04 -26.05
CA MET A 1 -22.95 -5.47 -27.25
C MET A 1 -23.89 -5.69 -28.43
N ILE A 2 -24.77 -6.70 -28.41
CA ILE A 2 -25.75 -6.99 -29.49
C ILE A 2 -26.51 -5.73 -29.95
N ALA A 3 -27.09 -4.97 -29.02
CA ALA A 3 -27.83 -3.74 -29.33
C ALA A 3 -27.02 -2.75 -30.17
N LYS A 4 -25.72 -2.59 -29.86
CA LYS A 4 -24.84 -1.68 -30.61
C LYS A 4 -24.55 -2.17 -32.03
N VAL A 5 -24.39 -3.47 -32.21
CA VAL A 5 -24.17 -4.04 -33.55
C VAL A 5 -25.43 -3.85 -34.41
N GLN A 6 -26.62 -3.96 -33.79
CA GLN A 6 -27.90 -3.73 -34.45
C GLN A 6 -28.14 -2.26 -34.82
N GLU A 7 -27.57 -1.32 -34.07
CA GLU A 7 -27.64 0.13 -34.33
C GLU A 7 -26.73 0.59 -35.48
N LEU A 8 -25.81 -0.25 -35.96
CA LEU A 8 -24.91 0.11 -37.07
C LEU A 8 -25.69 0.34 -38.37
N ASP A 9 -25.46 1.50 -39.00
CA ASP A 9 -26.06 1.83 -40.29
C ASP A 9 -25.47 0.94 -41.40
N ARG A 10 -26.26 -0.03 -41.85
CA ARG A 10 -25.93 -0.95 -42.96
C ARG A 10 -25.76 -0.23 -44.31
N GLY A 11 -26.22 1.02 -44.42
CA GLY A 11 -26.01 1.88 -45.58
C GLY A 11 -24.59 2.44 -45.66
N ASN A 12 -23.90 2.57 -44.53
CA ASN A 12 -22.57 3.14 -44.40
C ASN A 12 -21.53 2.28 -45.14
N PHE A 13 -20.63 2.94 -45.88
CA PHE A 13 -19.59 2.28 -46.67
C PHE A 13 -18.68 1.38 -45.82
N ALA A 14 -18.26 1.86 -44.64
CA ALA A 14 -17.43 1.07 -43.73
C ALA A 14 -18.16 -0.20 -43.26
N VAL A 15 -19.43 -0.06 -42.85
CA VAL A 15 -20.25 -1.19 -42.39
C VAL A 15 -20.50 -2.20 -43.51
N LYS A 16 -20.71 -1.74 -44.75
CA LYS A 16 -20.91 -2.62 -45.92
C LYS A 16 -19.72 -3.53 -46.19
N GLN A 17 -18.49 -3.06 -45.97
CA GLN A 17 -17.29 -3.86 -46.16
C GLN A 17 -17.22 -5.05 -45.19
N HIS A 18 -17.82 -4.91 -44.01
CA HIS A 18 -17.82 -5.92 -42.95
C HIS A 18 -19.21 -6.54 -42.69
N LEU A 19 -20.15 -6.38 -43.64
CA LEU A 19 -21.58 -6.69 -43.45
C LEU A 19 -21.83 -8.13 -42.98
N ARG A 20 -21.08 -9.09 -43.51
CA ARG A 20 -21.16 -10.52 -43.12
C ARG A 20 -21.01 -10.70 -41.60
N TYR A 21 -20.04 -10.01 -41.00
CA TYR A 21 -19.76 -10.14 -39.58
C TYR A 21 -20.79 -9.35 -38.76
N VAL A 22 -21.18 -8.16 -39.22
CA VAL A 22 -22.22 -7.35 -38.57
C VAL A 22 -23.54 -8.11 -38.50
N GLU A 23 -23.95 -8.80 -39.57
CA GLU A 23 -25.16 -9.62 -39.58
C GLU A 23 -25.05 -10.82 -38.62
N LYS A 24 -23.93 -11.56 -38.67
CA LYS A 24 -23.67 -12.68 -37.77
C LYS A 24 -23.76 -12.26 -36.29
N PHE A 25 -23.09 -11.17 -35.93
CA PHE A 25 -23.01 -10.69 -34.54
C PHE A 25 -24.19 -9.79 -34.14
N SER A 26 -25.15 -9.55 -35.03
CA SER A 26 -26.44 -8.94 -34.70
C SER A 26 -27.44 -9.95 -34.12
N ASP A 27 -27.24 -11.25 -34.38
CA ASP A 27 -28.09 -12.33 -33.91
C ASP A 27 -27.69 -12.76 -32.48
N PRO A 28 -28.60 -12.72 -31.48
CA PRO A 28 -28.34 -13.22 -30.14
C PRO A 28 -27.90 -14.69 -30.10
N GLU A 29 -28.35 -15.54 -31.02
CA GLU A 29 -27.97 -16.96 -31.02
C GLU A 29 -26.47 -17.16 -31.26
N SER A 30 -25.83 -16.27 -32.01
CA SER A 30 -24.39 -16.30 -32.28
C SER A 30 -23.51 -16.17 -31.03
N TYR A 31 -24.07 -15.72 -29.90
CA TYR A 31 -23.32 -15.55 -28.64
C TYR A 31 -23.44 -16.76 -27.71
N GLN A 32 -24.27 -17.76 -28.03
CA GLN A 32 -24.42 -18.95 -27.17
C GLN A 32 -23.18 -19.84 -27.18
N ALA A 33 -22.44 -19.87 -28.30
CA ALA A 33 -21.25 -20.70 -28.46
C ALA A 33 -20.19 -19.95 -29.29
N LEU A 34 -19.49 -19.02 -28.66
CA LEU A 34 -18.40 -18.28 -29.31
C LEU A 34 -17.15 -19.16 -29.46
N THR A 35 -16.67 -19.29 -30.69
CA THR A 35 -15.35 -19.88 -30.96
C THR A 35 -14.24 -18.83 -30.81
N TYR A 36 -12.99 -19.27 -30.68
CA TYR A 36 -11.85 -18.34 -30.67
C TYR A 36 -11.79 -17.49 -31.96
N GLU A 37 -12.09 -18.09 -33.11
CA GLU A 37 -12.18 -17.38 -34.39
C GLU A 37 -13.24 -16.28 -34.33
N ASP A 38 -14.39 -16.53 -33.70
CA ASP A 38 -15.43 -15.53 -33.52
C ASP A 38 -14.94 -14.34 -32.69
N THR A 39 -14.16 -14.58 -31.64
CA THR A 39 -13.59 -13.49 -30.83
C THR A 39 -12.62 -12.61 -31.62
N LEU A 40 -11.84 -13.21 -32.53
CA LEU A 40 -10.92 -12.48 -33.39
C LEU A 40 -11.68 -11.67 -34.44
N ASN A 41 -12.63 -12.29 -35.14
CA ASN A 41 -13.47 -11.63 -36.13
C ASN A 41 -14.25 -10.45 -35.51
N LEU A 42 -14.77 -10.63 -34.30
CA LEU A 42 -15.52 -9.60 -33.59
C LEU A 42 -14.63 -8.42 -33.19
N LYS A 43 -13.39 -8.69 -32.78
CA LYS A 43 -12.37 -7.68 -32.47
C LYS A 43 -11.90 -6.90 -33.71
N GLU A 44 -11.66 -7.59 -34.83
CA GLU A 44 -11.05 -6.99 -36.02
C GLU A 44 -12.08 -6.33 -36.95
N GLU A 45 -13.25 -6.94 -37.10
CA GLU A 45 -14.20 -6.58 -38.16
C GLU A 45 -15.40 -5.78 -37.63
N VAL A 46 -15.79 -5.99 -36.37
CA VAL A 46 -17.00 -5.36 -35.78
C VAL A 46 -16.64 -4.26 -34.79
N ALA A 47 -15.70 -4.51 -33.87
CA ALA A 47 -15.35 -3.55 -32.82
C ALA A 47 -14.92 -2.16 -33.35
N PRO A 48 -14.16 -2.03 -34.47
CA PRO A 48 -13.78 -0.72 -35.01
C PRO A 48 -14.96 0.10 -35.56
N LEU A 49 -16.08 -0.54 -35.86
CA LEU A 49 -17.28 0.12 -36.41
C LEU A 49 -18.19 0.66 -35.30
N LEU A 50 -18.04 0.16 -34.07
CA LEU A 50 -18.87 0.55 -32.94
C LEU A 50 -18.57 2.00 -32.56
N GLN A 51 -19.63 2.79 -32.45
CA GLN A 51 -19.52 4.15 -31.94
C GLN A 51 -19.35 4.12 -30.42
N PRO A 52 -18.53 5.02 -29.86
CA PRO A 52 -18.45 5.20 -28.42
C PRO A 52 -19.82 5.62 -27.87
N ASP A 53 -20.14 5.17 -26.65
CA ASP A 53 -21.36 5.62 -25.98
C ASP A 53 -21.28 7.13 -25.68
N GLY A 54 -22.44 7.76 -25.55
CA GLY A 54 -22.54 9.11 -24.97
C GLY A 54 -22.25 9.17 -23.47
N ASP A 55 -21.76 8.07 -22.89
CA ASP A 55 -21.38 7.96 -21.50
C ASP A 55 -20.19 8.88 -21.19
N GLU A 56 -20.13 9.38 -19.96
CA GLU A 56 -18.97 10.12 -19.50
C GLU A 56 -17.71 9.26 -19.55
N ALA A 57 -16.57 9.88 -19.90
CA ALA A 57 -15.29 9.18 -19.99
C ALA A 57 -14.88 8.49 -18.67
N SER A 58 -15.30 9.03 -17.52
CA SER A 58 -15.10 8.45 -16.18
C SER A 58 -15.76 7.07 -16.04
N THR A 59 -17.00 6.95 -16.51
CA THR A 59 -17.81 5.73 -16.54
C THR A 59 -17.16 4.65 -17.41
N VAL A 60 -16.82 5.00 -18.66
CA VAL A 60 -16.23 4.06 -19.62
C VAL A 60 -14.87 3.54 -19.13
N ARG A 61 -14.06 4.42 -18.52
CA ARG A 61 -12.77 4.02 -17.91
C ARG A 61 -12.95 3.05 -16.75
N PHE A 62 -14.02 3.20 -15.98
CA PHE A 62 -14.31 2.29 -14.88
C PHE A 62 -14.77 0.91 -15.38
N ASP A 63 -15.62 0.85 -16.41
CA ASP A 63 -15.96 -0.44 -17.02
C ASP A 63 -14.73 -1.17 -17.54
N ALA A 64 -13.84 -0.45 -18.23
CA ALA A 64 -12.58 -1.02 -18.73
C ALA A 64 -11.71 -1.58 -17.58
N LEU A 65 -11.69 -0.91 -16.43
CA LEU A 65 -11.00 -1.40 -15.23
C LEU A 65 -11.63 -2.71 -14.73
N MET A 66 -12.95 -2.75 -14.59
CA MET A 66 -13.67 -3.93 -14.09
C MET A 66 -13.54 -5.13 -15.02
N TYR A 67 -13.74 -4.94 -16.33
CA TYR A 67 -13.52 -5.99 -17.32
C TYR A 67 -12.08 -6.49 -17.34
N GLY A 68 -11.11 -5.62 -17.08
CA GLY A 68 -9.71 -6.02 -16.90
C GLY A 68 -9.51 -6.96 -15.71
N ILE A 69 -10.16 -6.67 -14.57
CA ILE A 69 -10.11 -7.53 -13.37
C ILE A 69 -10.78 -8.88 -13.64
N GLU A 70 -11.95 -8.88 -14.26
CA GLU A 70 -12.71 -10.10 -14.59
C GLU A 70 -11.94 -10.98 -15.58
N LEU A 71 -11.34 -10.39 -16.61
CA LEU A 71 -10.51 -11.11 -17.57
C LEU A 71 -9.29 -11.75 -16.89
N ALA A 72 -8.60 -11.00 -16.01
CA ALA A 72 -7.47 -11.54 -15.28
C ALA A 72 -7.88 -12.73 -14.39
N TYR A 73 -9.01 -12.61 -13.71
CA TYR A 73 -9.58 -13.70 -12.91
C TYR A 73 -9.86 -14.95 -13.76
N LEU A 74 -10.47 -14.78 -14.94
CA LEU A 74 -10.76 -15.88 -15.87
C LEU A 74 -9.50 -16.56 -16.41
N VAL A 75 -8.42 -15.80 -16.63
CA VAL A 75 -7.12 -16.32 -17.10
C VAL A 75 -6.30 -16.92 -15.94
N GLY A 76 -6.78 -16.83 -14.70
CA GLY A 76 -6.08 -17.33 -13.51
C GLY A 76 -4.89 -16.47 -13.10
N LYS A 77 -4.83 -15.21 -13.56
CA LYS A 77 -3.80 -14.23 -13.17
C LYS A 77 -4.35 -13.28 -12.11
N THR A 78 -3.49 -12.86 -11.19
CA THR A 78 -3.84 -11.83 -10.19
C THR A 78 -3.52 -10.44 -10.74
N TYR A 79 -4.54 -9.60 -10.90
CA TYR A 79 -4.36 -8.21 -11.36
C TYR A 79 -4.33 -7.22 -10.18
N SER A 80 -3.28 -7.31 -9.36
CA SER A 80 -3.17 -6.59 -8.08
C SER A 80 -3.28 -5.07 -8.24
N ARG A 81 -2.67 -4.49 -9.29
CA ARG A 81 -2.76 -3.05 -9.58
C ARG A 81 -4.18 -2.60 -9.91
N ALA A 82 -4.93 -3.36 -10.70
CA ALA A 82 -6.30 -3.01 -11.05
C ALA A 82 -7.22 -3.08 -9.82
N ARG A 83 -7.01 -4.08 -8.94
CA ARG A 83 -7.70 -4.13 -7.64
C ARG A 83 -7.36 -2.91 -6.75
N LYS A 84 -6.10 -2.48 -6.72
CA LYS A 84 -5.70 -1.25 -6.02
C LYS A 84 -6.33 0.01 -6.62
N ASP A 85 -6.40 0.11 -7.95
CA ASP A 85 -7.06 1.24 -8.62
C ASP A 85 -8.57 1.25 -8.33
N LEU A 86 -9.20 0.07 -8.26
CA LEU A 86 -10.59 -0.08 -7.81
C LEU A 86 -10.76 0.47 -6.39
N VAL A 87 -9.96 0.00 -5.42
CA VAL A 87 -10.00 0.49 -4.03
C VAL A 87 -9.78 2.00 -3.96
N LYS A 88 -8.83 2.54 -4.73
CA LYS A 88 -8.56 3.98 -4.79
C LYS A 88 -9.77 4.78 -5.30
N LYS A 89 -10.41 4.32 -6.38
CA LYS A 89 -11.62 4.96 -6.93
C LYS A 89 -12.79 4.89 -5.95
N VAL A 90 -12.99 3.74 -5.30
CA VAL A 90 -14.04 3.55 -4.28
C VAL A 90 -13.80 4.44 -3.07
N SER A 91 -12.55 4.57 -2.61
CA SER A 91 -12.16 5.48 -1.53
C SER A 91 -12.42 6.95 -1.90
N ALA A 92 -12.11 7.35 -3.14
CA ALA A 92 -12.41 8.69 -3.63
C ALA A 92 -13.92 8.99 -3.64
N ILE A 93 -14.74 8.02 -4.05
CA ILE A 93 -16.21 8.14 -4.00
C ILE A 93 -16.72 8.24 -2.57
N ALA A 94 -16.16 7.44 -1.65
CA ALA A 94 -16.50 7.49 -0.23
C ALA A 94 -16.23 8.89 0.37
N GLY A 95 -15.20 9.59 -0.10
CA GLY A 95 -14.91 10.98 0.28
C GLY A 95 -16.02 11.98 -0.09
N VAL A 96 -16.91 11.64 -1.04
CA VAL A 96 -18.03 12.48 -1.50
C VAL A 96 -19.39 11.93 -1.03
N ALA A 97 -19.44 11.28 0.14
CA ALA A 97 -20.63 10.62 0.71
C ALA A 97 -21.85 11.53 0.98
N ASN A 98 -21.75 12.84 0.73
CA ASN A 98 -22.86 13.77 0.83
C ASN A 98 -23.92 13.61 -0.29
N ILE A 99 -23.60 12.89 -1.37
CA ILE A 99 -24.51 12.65 -2.49
C ILE A 99 -25.46 11.48 -2.18
N PRO A 100 -26.79 11.63 -2.34
CA PRO A 100 -27.76 10.58 -2.02
C PRO A 100 -27.53 9.25 -2.76
N GLU A 101 -27.13 9.31 -4.03
CA GLU A 101 -26.86 8.13 -4.88
C GLU A 101 -25.67 7.32 -4.34
N ILE A 102 -24.64 8.00 -3.81
CA ILE A 102 -23.47 7.36 -3.18
C ILE A 102 -23.86 6.74 -1.84
N ARG A 103 -24.66 7.45 -1.05
CA ARG A 103 -25.14 6.95 0.25
C ARG A 103 -25.98 5.68 0.11
N ALA A 104 -26.74 5.55 -0.98
CA ALA A 104 -27.50 4.33 -1.26
C ALA A 104 -26.60 3.09 -1.46
N GLN A 105 -25.33 3.28 -1.83
CA GLN A 105 -24.34 2.22 -2.04
C GLN A 105 -23.29 2.15 -0.93
N SER A 106 -23.51 2.81 0.22
CA SER A 106 -22.50 2.89 1.29
C SER A 106 -22.08 1.53 1.84
N GLU A 107 -23.03 0.59 1.97
CA GLU A 107 -22.74 -0.76 2.45
C GLU A 107 -21.77 -1.51 1.52
N LEU A 108 -21.96 -1.39 0.20
CA LEU A 108 -21.07 -1.99 -0.79
C LEU A 108 -19.69 -1.34 -0.76
N ILE A 109 -19.65 0.00 -0.66
CA ILE A 109 -18.41 0.78 -0.55
C ILE A 109 -17.62 0.35 0.68
N GLU A 110 -18.26 0.24 1.85
CA GLU A 110 -17.60 -0.20 3.09
C GLU A 110 -17.07 -1.64 2.98
N LYS A 111 -17.84 -2.57 2.39
CA LYS A 111 -17.39 -3.95 2.16
C LYS A 111 -16.14 -4.01 1.28
N ILE A 112 -16.08 -3.19 0.23
CA ILE A 112 -14.91 -3.13 -0.66
C ILE A 112 -13.69 -2.56 0.05
N LEU A 113 -13.87 -1.55 0.93
CA LEU A 113 -12.76 -0.84 1.58
C LEU A 113 -12.20 -1.54 2.82
N HIS A 114 -13.03 -2.27 3.57
CA HIS A 114 -12.70 -2.71 4.93
C HIS A 114 -12.82 -4.21 5.18
N ALA A 115 -13.33 -4.99 4.22
CA ALA A 115 -13.46 -6.44 4.36
C ALA A 115 -12.61 -7.19 3.33
N ASP A 116 -12.45 -8.50 3.53
CA ASP A 116 -11.82 -9.43 2.59
C ASP A 116 -12.70 -9.71 1.35
N TYR A 117 -13.60 -8.77 1.00
CA TYR A 117 -14.60 -8.94 -0.04
C TYR A 117 -13.96 -9.12 -1.41
N LEU A 118 -12.93 -8.32 -1.74
CA LEU A 118 -12.22 -8.44 -3.02
C LEU A 118 -11.35 -9.70 -3.12
N ASP A 119 -10.91 -10.25 -1.98
CA ASP A 119 -10.08 -11.46 -1.95
C ASP A 119 -10.92 -12.73 -2.19
N ASN A 120 -12.18 -12.70 -1.77
CA ASN A 120 -13.15 -13.78 -1.98
C ASN A 120 -14.13 -13.53 -3.14
N ALA A 121 -14.00 -12.40 -3.84
CA ALA A 121 -14.88 -12.03 -4.95
C ALA A 121 -14.63 -12.91 -6.19
N GLY A 122 -15.72 -13.42 -6.76
CA GLY A 122 -15.74 -14.03 -8.08
C GLY A 122 -16.21 -13.06 -9.16
N ILE A 123 -16.45 -13.59 -10.36
CA ILE A 123 -16.88 -12.81 -11.53
C ILE A 123 -18.21 -12.10 -11.28
N ASN A 124 -19.15 -12.77 -10.61
CA ASN A 124 -20.47 -12.20 -10.33
C ASN A 124 -20.36 -11.01 -9.38
N GLU A 125 -19.46 -11.08 -8.39
CA GLU A 125 -19.21 -9.98 -7.46
C GLU A 125 -18.55 -8.80 -8.17
N PHE A 126 -17.59 -9.03 -9.06
CA PHE A 126 -17.00 -7.95 -9.86
C PHE A 126 -18.03 -7.29 -10.79
N GLU A 127 -18.90 -8.05 -11.42
CA GLU A 127 -19.97 -7.49 -12.24
C GLU A 127 -20.97 -6.69 -11.39
N HIS A 128 -21.30 -7.17 -10.19
CA HIS A 128 -22.15 -6.43 -9.25
C HIS A 128 -21.51 -5.09 -8.83
N ILE A 129 -20.20 -5.08 -8.55
CA ILE A 129 -19.44 -3.85 -8.26
C ILE A 129 -19.51 -2.90 -9.47
N ARG A 130 -19.34 -3.42 -10.68
CA ARG A 130 -19.39 -2.64 -11.91
C ARG A 130 -20.74 -1.96 -12.04
N GLU A 131 -21.84 -2.70 -11.99
CA GLU A 131 -23.20 -2.16 -12.15
C GLU A 131 -23.54 -1.08 -11.12
N CYS A 132 -23.24 -1.34 -9.83
CA CYS A 132 -23.60 -0.44 -8.74
C CYS A 132 -22.77 0.85 -8.73
N LEU A 133 -21.48 0.78 -9.07
CA LEU A 133 -20.57 1.92 -8.92
C LEU A 133 -20.32 2.69 -10.21
N ARG A 134 -20.59 2.10 -11.39
CA ARG A 134 -20.38 2.71 -12.71
C ARG A 134 -20.89 4.14 -12.81
N ASN A 135 -22.15 4.35 -12.44
CA ASN A 135 -22.81 5.66 -12.54
C ASN A 135 -22.35 6.67 -11.47
N LEU A 136 -21.64 6.21 -10.44
CA LEU A 136 -21.11 7.07 -9.39
C LEU A 136 -19.74 7.67 -9.75
N MET A 137 -19.07 7.12 -10.77
CA MET A 137 -17.72 7.54 -11.18
C MET A 137 -17.67 8.99 -11.67
N LYS A 138 -18.80 9.51 -12.20
CA LYS A 138 -18.97 10.93 -12.58
C LYS A 138 -18.73 11.91 -11.42
N TYR A 139 -18.90 11.45 -10.18
CA TYR A 139 -18.72 12.27 -8.99
C TYR A 139 -17.29 12.32 -8.46
N LEU A 140 -16.34 11.61 -9.09
CA LEU A 140 -14.95 11.72 -8.65
C LEU A 140 -14.43 13.15 -8.85
N PRO A 141 -13.80 13.73 -7.82
CA PRO A 141 -13.11 15.00 -7.98
C PRO A 141 -11.96 14.83 -8.98
N HIS A 142 -11.88 15.74 -9.95
CA HIS A 142 -10.79 15.79 -10.92
C HIS A 142 -9.78 16.82 -10.44
N ASP A 143 -8.73 16.37 -9.76
CA ASP A 143 -7.60 17.23 -9.40
C ASP A 143 -6.58 17.26 -10.54
N GLY A 144 -6.38 18.44 -11.14
CA GLY A 144 -5.33 18.68 -12.13
C GLY A 144 -5.67 19.76 -13.14
N ALA A 145 -4.64 20.44 -13.65
CA ALA A 145 -4.81 21.34 -14.79
C ALA A 145 -5.11 20.50 -16.05
N ILE A 146 -6.22 20.81 -16.71
CA ILE A 146 -6.57 20.19 -18.00
C ILE A 146 -5.69 20.82 -19.08
N TYR A 147 -4.70 20.06 -19.56
CA TYR A 147 -3.89 20.45 -20.71
C TYR A 147 -4.48 19.86 -21.99
N ASN A 148 -5.16 20.68 -22.79
CA ASN A 148 -5.58 20.26 -24.12
C ASN A 148 -4.38 20.33 -25.06
N THR A 149 -3.84 19.17 -25.43
CA THR A 149 -2.79 19.03 -26.43
C THR A 149 -3.39 18.34 -27.65
N ASN A 150 -3.29 19.00 -28.81
CA ASN A 150 -3.73 18.45 -30.08
C ASN A 150 -2.49 17.90 -30.81
N PHE A 151 -2.32 16.59 -30.81
CA PHE A 151 -1.24 15.93 -31.54
C PHE A 151 -1.73 15.60 -32.94
N THR A 152 -0.92 15.95 -33.95
CA THR A 152 -1.14 15.54 -35.35
C THR A 152 -0.51 14.19 -35.68
N ASP A 153 0.06 13.52 -34.68
CA ASP A 153 0.82 12.30 -34.85
C ASP A 153 -0.12 11.08 -34.99
N ASP A 154 0.21 10.21 -35.95
CA ASP A 154 -0.47 8.93 -36.12
C ASP A 154 -0.01 7.93 -35.04
N ILE A 155 -0.95 7.27 -34.36
CA ILE A 155 -0.64 6.21 -33.40
C ILE A 155 -0.13 4.99 -34.18
N LEU A 156 1.20 4.82 -34.24
CA LEU A 156 1.86 3.73 -34.97
C LEU A 156 1.63 2.34 -34.33
N SER A 157 1.43 2.28 -33.01
CA SER A 157 1.06 1.06 -32.29
C SER A 157 0.46 1.40 -30.92
N VAL A 158 -0.56 0.64 -30.51
CA VAL A 158 -1.06 0.63 -29.13
C VAL A 158 -0.63 -0.68 -28.49
N GLU A 159 0.65 -0.77 -28.12
CA GLU A 159 1.15 -1.91 -27.36
C GLU A 159 0.81 -1.71 -25.87
N TRP A 160 -0.19 -2.47 -25.41
CA TRP A 160 -0.44 -2.63 -23.98
C TRP A 160 0.66 -3.50 -23.38
N LYS A 161 1.68 -2.86 -22.80
CA LYS A 161 2.59 -3.56 -21.91
C LYS A 161 1.86 -3.81 -20.59
N GLU A 162 1.50 -5.07 -20.32
CA GLU A 162 1.10 -5.52 -18.99
C GLU A 162 2.22 -5.04 -18.06
N SER A 163 1.92 -4.11 -17.14
CA SER A 163 2.92 -3.61 -16.22
C SER A 163 3.27 -4.73 -15.24
N GLU A 164 4.35 -5.46 -15.50
CA GLU A 164 5.08 -6.27 -14.52
C GLU A 164 5.85 -5.34 -13.56
N LEU A 165 5.17 -4.36 -12.97
CA LEU A 165 5.78 -3.54 -11.93
C LEU A 165 5.60 -4.28 -10.61
N GLU A 166 6.70 -4.41 -9.89
CA GLU A 166 6.81 -5.08 -8.60
C GLU A 166 5.61 -4.80 -7.70
N ASN A 167 5.13 -5.89 -7.12
CA ASN A 167 3.93 -5.93 -6.32
C ASN A 167 4.10 -4.98 -5.12
N ASP A 168 3.36 -3.87 -5.08
CA ASP A 168 3.33 -2.92 -3.94
C ASP A 168 2.63 -3.53 -2.71
N ASP A 169 2.58 -4.87 -2.62
CA ASP A 169 2.10 -5.65 -1.47
C ASP A 169 3.10 -5.55 -0.31
N LEU A 170 4.35 -5.22 -0.62
CA LEU A 170 5.43 -4.95 0.33
C LEU A 170 5.12 -3.75 1.26
N LYS A 171 4.59 -2.64 0.72
CA LYS A 171 4.13 -1.50 1.56
C LYS A 171 2.97 -1.86 2.48
N ASN A 172 2.11 -2.79 2.07
CA ASN A 172 1.02 -3.27 2.92
C ASN A 172 1.55 -4.13 4.07
N TYR A 173 2.65 -4.87 3.89
CA TYR A 173 3.24 -5.67 4.95
C TYR A 173 3.72 -4.81 6.12
N LYS A 174 4.53 -3.77 5.85
CA LYS A 174 5.04 -2.87 6.90
C LYS A 174 3.90 -2.24 7.71
N ALA A 175 2.88 -1.71 7.02
CA ALA A 175 1.73 -1.10 7.69
C ALA A 175 0.94 -2.10 8.57
N LYS A 176 0.76 -3.34 8.10
CA LYS A 176 0.12 -4.42 8.88
C LYS A 176 0.95 -4.79 10.11
N ALA A 177 2.27 -4.90 9.95
CA ALA A 177 3.18 -5.24 11.03
C ALA A 177 3.22 -4.16 12.11
N GLU A 178 3.32 -2.89 11.72
CA GLU A 178 3.25 -1.74 12.63
C GLU A 178 1.93 -1.69 13.41
N PHE A 179 0.81 -1.92 12.71
CA PHE A 179 -0.52 -1.93 13.32
C PHE A 179 -0.64 -3.06 14.37
N TYR A 180 -0.22 -4.28 14.01
CA TYR A 180 -0.26 -5.42 14.91
C TYR A 180 0.55 -5.17 16.18
N VAL A 181 1.81 -4.75 16.03
CA VAL A 181 2.74 -4.49 17.13
C VAL A 181 2.19 -3.40 18.07
N ARG A 182 1.58 -2.34 17.53
CA ARG A 182 0.95 -1.28 18.34
C ARG A 182 -0.27 -1.77 19.11
N GLN A 183 -1.05 -2.69 18.54
CA GLN A 183 -2.25 -3.23 19.20
C GLN A 183 -1.91 -4.29 20.26
N HIS A 184 -0.78 -4.99 20.13
CA HIS A 184 -0.42 -6.15 20.94
C HIS A 184 0.78 -5.88 21.86
N GLN A 185 0.90 -4.65 22.40
CA GLN A 185 2.01 -4.30 23.31
C GLN A 185 2.02 -5.10 24.61
N ASP A 186 0.90 -5.73 24.97
CA ASP A 186 0.78 -6.62 26.14
C ASP A 186 1.42 -8.00 25.90
N ASN A 187 1.82 -8.31 24.66
CA ASN A 187 2.55 -9.55 24.34
C ASN A 187 3.88 -9.59 25.12
N PRO A 188 4.25 -10.72 25.75
CA PRO A 188 5.44 -10.81 26.60
C PRO A 188 6.76 -10.47 25.87
N ALA A 189 6.92 -10.87 24.61
CA ALA A 189 8.11 -10.56 23.82
C ALA A 189 8.20 -9.06 23.50
N ILE A 190 7.07 -8.44 23.14
CA ILE A 190 6.98 -7.00 22.84
C ILE A 190 7.20 -6.16 24.11
N ALA A 191 6.59 -6.57 25.23
CA ALA A 191 6.74 -5.91 26.53
C ALA A 191 8.19 -5.94 27.02
N LYS A 192 8.90 -7.07 26.86
CA LYS A 192 10.34 -7.18 27.17
C LYS A 192 11.17 -6.18 26.38
N LEU A 193 10.92 -6.07 25.07
CA LEU A 193 11.58 -5.07 24.22
C LEU A 193 11.29 -3.65 24.69
N ARG A 194 10.05 -3.32 25.07
CA ARG A 194 9.73 -1.99 25.58
C ARG A 194 10.40 -1.70 26.93
N SER A 195 10.59 -2.70 27.78
CA SER A 195 11.22 -2.56 29.10
C SER A 195 12.75 -2.73 29.12
N ASN A 196 13.41 -2.70 27.96
CA ASN A 196 14.86 -2.88 27.83
C ASN A 196 15.41 -4.24 28.32
N ILE A 197 14.58 -5.28 28.33
CA ILE A 197 14.98 -6.64 28.74
C ILE A 197 15.38 -7.43 27.49
N PRO A 198 16.52 -8.13 27.50
CA PRO A 198 16.96 -8.95 26.36
C PRO A 198 15.97 -10.08 26.07
N LEU A 199 15.76 -10.38 24.79
CA LEU A 199 14.93 -11.47 24.33
C LEU A 199 15.57 -12.84 24.61
N THR A 200 14.74 -13.84 24.87
CA THR A 200 15.12 -15.25 24.91
C THR A 200 14.78 -15.93 23.58
N ASP A 201 15.39 -17.09 23.29
CA ASP A 201 15.14 -17.84 22.05
C ASP A 201 13.65 -18.15 21.81
N ASP A 202 12.87 -18.35 22.88
CA ASP A 202 11.44 -18.59 22.78
C ASP A 202 10.65 -17.31 22.46
N ASP A 203 11.10 -16.14 22.95
CA ASP A 203 10.51 -14.86 22.59
C ASP A 203 10.77 -14.53 21.11
N VAL A 204 11.96 -14.85 20.59
CA VAL A 204 12.30 -14.66 19.17
C VAL A 204 11.38 -15.50 18.28
N LYS A 205 11.18 -16.79 18.62
CA LYS A 205 10.22 -17.65 17.88
C LYS A 205 8.78 -17.13 17.93
N GLU A 206 8.38 -16.51 19.04
CA GLU A 206 7.06 -15.90 19.14
C GLU A 206 6.93 -14.72 18.18
N LEU A 207 7.95 -13.85 18.11
CA LEU A 207 8.00 -12.75 17.14
C LEU A 207 8.05 -13.25 15.69
N GLU A 208 8.79 -14.33 15.41
CA GLU A 208 8.80 -15.00 14.10
C GLU A 208 7.39 -15.47 13.71
N ASN A 209 6.67 -16.15 14.61
CA ASN A 209 5.31 -16.62 14.35
C ASN A 209 4.34 -15.45 14.10
N ILE A 210 4.45 -14.38 14.87
CA ILE A 210 3.62 -13.18 14.69
C ILE A 210 3.88 -12.55 13.32
N LEU A 211 5.15 -12.21 13.04
CA LEU A 211 5.52 -11.42 11.86
C LEU A 211 5.51 -12.24 10.56
N TRP A 212 5.84 -13.54 10.62
CA TRP A 212 5.95 -14.42 9.44
C TRP A 212 4.82 -15.42 9.26
N SER A 213 3.81 -15.44 10.14
CA SER A 213 2.62 -16.29 9.93
C SER A 213 1.29 -15.58 10.14
N GLN A 214 1.19 -14.58 11.03
CA GLN A 214 -0.05 -13.84 11.23
C GLN A 214 -0.14 -12.56 10.39
N VAL A 215 0.96 -11.83 10.27
CA VAL A 215 1.01 -10.54 9.56
C VAL A 215 1.29 -10.71 8.06
N GLY A 216 2.13 -11.67 7.70
CA GLY A 216 2.51 -11.99 6.32
C GLY A 216 3.55 -13.11 6.33
N SER A 217 4.33 -13.28 5.26
CA SER A 217 5.36 -14.34 5.18
C SER A 217 6.77 -13.82 5.49
N ARG A 218 7.70 -14.75 5.76
CA ARG A 218 9.13 -14.42 5.92
C ARG A 218 9.72 -13.75 4.67
N GLN A 219 9.28 -14.14 3.47
CA GLN A 219 9.74 -13.53 2.22
C GLN A 219 9.28 -12.08 2.11
N ASP A 220 8.05 -11.77 2.54
CA ASP A 220 7.55 -10.39 2.57
C ASP A 220 8.35 -9.52 3.54
N TYR A 221 8.71 -10.09 4.70
CA TYR A 221 9.57 -9.42 5.68
C TYR A 221 10.95 -9.10 5.12
N GLU A 222 11.66 -10.10 4.58
CA GLU A 222 13.02 -9.93 4.06
C GLU A 222 13.07 -8.99 2.85
N ALA A 223 12.01 -8.98 2.03
CA ALA A 223 11.92 -8.09 0.87
C ALA A 223 11.68 -6.62 1.24
N GLU A 224 10.91 -6.34 2.30
CA GLU A 224 10.59 -4.96 2.72
C GLU A 224 11.60 -4.38 3.72
N LEU A 225 12.06 -5.19 4.69
CA LEU A 225 12.90 -4.73 5.80
C LEU A 225 14.37 -5.20 5.69
N GLY A 226 14.67 -6.07 4.72
CA GLY A 226 15.98 -6.68 4.57
C GLY A 226 16.28 -7.73 5.65
N ALA A 227 17.56 -8.08 5.80
CA ALA A 227 18.04 -9.01 6.84
C ALA A 227 18.15 -8.36 8.23
N LYS A 228 17.13 -7.57 8.62
CA LYS A 228 17.06 -6.89 9.91
C LYS A 228 16.59 -7.88 11.00
N PRO A 229 17.16 -7.86 12.22
CA PRO A 229 16.64 -8.65 13.33
C PRO A 229 15.21 -8.23 13.72
N LEU A 230 14.37 -9.20 14.09
CA LEU A 230 12.95 -8.95 14.40
C LEU A 230 12.77 -8.04 15.62
N GLY A 231 13.59 -8.24 16.65
CA GLY A 231 13.56 -7.42 17.87
C GLY A 231 13.81 -5.95 17.57
N GLU A 232 14.73 -5.63 16.64
CA GLU A 232 15.03 -4.27 16.22
C GLU A 232 13.82 -3.60 15.57
N PHE A 233 13.17 -4.31 14.65
CA PHE A 233 11.99 -3.79 13.96
C PHE A 233 10.85 -3.50 14.95
N VAL A 234 10.58 -4.42 15.86
CA VAL A 234 9.54 -4.22 16.90
C VAL A 234 9.91 -3.03 17.79
N ARG A 235 11.18 -2.92 18.20
CA ARG A 235 11.70 -1.84 19.05
C ARG A 235 11.56 -0.45 18.40
N GLU A 236 11.78 -0.35 17.08
CA GLU A 236 11.56 0.89 16.32
C GLU A 236 10.08 1.33 16.34
N ILE A 237 9.14 0.39 16.47
CA ILE A 237 7.70 0.69 16.47
C ILE A 237 7.20 1.10 17.86
N VAL A 238 7.60 0.37 18.91
CA VAL A 238 7.08 0.57 20.27
C VAL A 238 7.88 1.58 21.08
N GLY A 239 9.11 1.86 20.69
CA GLY A 239 10.02 2.72 21.45
C GLY A 239 10.58 2.03 22.70
N LEU A 240 11.16 2.83 23.60
CA LEU A 240 11.66 2.37 24.90
C LEU A 240 10.85 3.00 26.03
N ASP A 241 10.58 2.25 27.09
CA ASP A 241 9.96 2.80 28.28
C ASP A 241 10.87 3.86 28.93
N MET A 242 10.28 4.99 29.30
CA MET A 242 11.00 6.12 29.90
C MET A 242 11.72 5.72 31.20
N ASN A 243 11.12 4.88 32.03
CA ASN A 243 11.75 4.46 33.29
C ASN A 243 12.91 3.52 33.01
N ALA A 244 12.74 2.57 32.08
CA ALA A 244 13.82 1.65 31.67
C ALA A 244 15.00 2.40 31.04
N ALA A 245 14.72 3.45 30.24
CA ALA A 245 15.74 4.33 29.68
C ALA A 245 16.51 5.08 30.79
N LYS A 246 15.79 5.73 31.70
CA LYS A 246 16.40 6.44 32.83
C LYS A 246 17.20 5.52 33.75
N GLU A 247 16.70 4.32 34.02
CA GLU A 247 17.42 3.32 34.81
C GLU A 247 18.74 2.93 34.15
N ALA A 248 18.74 2.72 32.81
CA ALA A 248 19.96 2.39 32.07
C ALA A 248 21.01 3.51 32.12
N PHE A 249 20.59 4.78 32.20
CA PHE A 249 21.46 5.96 32.30
C PHE A 249 21.62 6.51 33.73
N SER A 250 21.06 5.85 34.75
CA SER A 250 21.04 6.32 36.15
C SER A 250 22.43 6.65 36.70
N GLN A 251 23.43 5.83 36.39
CA GLN A 251 24.83 6.07 36.78
C GLN A 251 25.34 7.45 36.31
N TYR A 252 24.90 7.94 35.15
CA TYR A 252 25.31 9.23 34.61
C TYR A 252 24.41 10.38 35.06
N LEU A 253 23.11 10.11 35.29
CA LEU A 253 22.14 11.13 35.70
C LEU A 253 22.18 11.43 37.21
N ASP A 254 22.45 10.42 38.05
CA ASP A 254 22.33 10.51 39.50
C ASP A 254 23.69 10.45 40.24
N ASP A 255 24.64 9.63 39.78
CA ASP A 255 25.88 9.33 40.50
C ASP A 255 27.13 10.08 39.99
N THR A 256 27.03 10.78 38.86
CA THR A 256 28.16 11.48 38.23
C THR A 256 28.00 13.00 38.34
N ASN A 257 29.08 13.73 38.64
CA ASN A 257 29.10 15.21 38.61
C ASN A 257 29.08 15.73 37.15
N LEU A 258 28.00 15.48 36.42
CA LEU A 258 27.78 16.07 35.11
C LEU A 258 27.44 17.56 35.24
N ASP A 259 27.92 18.37 34.29
CA ASP A 259 27.47 19.75 34.17
C ASP A 259 26.10 19.86 33.48
N SER A 260 25.51 21.06 33.49
CA SER A 260 24.16 21.28 32.94
C SER A 260 24.05 21.01 31.44
N ARG A 261 25.13 21.17 30.66
CA ARG A 261 25.14 20.89 29.21
C ARG A 261 25.22 19.39 28.96
N GLN A 262 26.02 18.68 29.75
CA GLN A 262 26.15 17.23 29.70
C GLN A 262 24.84 16.54 30.12
N ILE A 263 24.20 17.01 31.20
CA ILE A 263 22.89 16.51 31.65
C ILE A 263 21.83 16.73 30.55
N TYR A 264 21.81 17.92 29.94
CA TYR A 264 20.91 18.18 28.82
C TYR A 264 21.12 17.18 27.68
N PHE A 265 22.37 16.97 27.27
CA PHE A 265 22.72 16.03 26.20
C PHE A 265 22.28 14.59 26.50
N VAL A 266 22.54 14.10 27.72
CA VAL A 266 22.12 12.75 28.13
C VAL A 266 20.60 12.63 28.15
N ASN A 267 19.88 13.66 28.61
CA ASN A 267 18.42 13.66 28.54
C ASN A 267 17.89 13.63 27.11
N GLN A 268 18.54 14.32 26.17
CA GLN A 268 18.18 14.24 24.75
C GLN A 268 18.43 12.84 24.17
N ILE A 269 19.49 12.15 24.61
CA ILE A 269 19.73 10.74 24.23
C ILE A 269 18.58 9.87 24.76
N VAL A 270 18.20 10.04 26.03
CA VAL A 270 17.09 9.31 26.64
C VAL A 270 15.78 9.56 25.88
N GLU A 271 15.44 10.82 25.59
CA GLU A 271 14.23 11.17 24.82
C GLU A 271 14.24 10.56 23.42
N TYR A 272 15.38 10.61 22.73
CA TYR A 272 15.53 10.04 21.41
C TYR A 272 15.32 8.52 21.42
N ILE A 273 15.94 7.81 22.36
CA ILE A 273 15.81 6.34 22.46
C ILE A 273 14.40 5.95 22.92
N VAL A 274 13.74 6.73 23.79
CA VAL A 274 12.34 6.50 24.17
C VAL A 274 11.43 6.56 22.95
N HIS A 275 11.64 7.54 22.07
CA HIS A 275 10.80 7.71 20.89
C HIS A 275 11.13 6.72 19.75
N ASN A 276 12.41 6.49 19.47
CA ASN A 276 12.86 5.71 18.32
C ASN A 276 13.26 4.27 18.67
N GLY A 277 13.23 3.91 19.96
CA GLY A 277 13.55 2.58 20.50
C GLY A 277 15.04 2.25 20.60
N MET A 278 15.86 2.82 19.73
CA MET A 278 17.31 2.60 19.60
C MET A 278 18.03 3.82 19.05
N MET A 279 19.36 3.84 19.17
CA MET A 279 20.23 4.84 18.54
C MET A 279 21.42 4.14 17.89
N LYS A 280 21.26 3.69 16.63
CA LYS A 280 22.33 3.04 15.86
C LYS A 280 23.20 4.02 15.08
N ASP A 281 22.58 5.03 14.48
CA ASP A 281 23.29 6.07 13.75
C ASP A 281 23.67 7.20 14.70
N LEU A 282 24.94 7.24 15.11
CA LEU A 282 25.45 8.30 15.99
C LEU A 282 25.63 9.63 15.26
N SER A 283 25.45 9.68 13.93
CA SER A 283 25.45 10.93 13.17
C SER A 283 24.33 11.87 13.61
N VAL A 284 23.22 11.34 14.15
CA VAL A 284 22.09 12.13 14.68
C VAL A 284 22.49 13.07 15.81
N LEU A 285 23.57 12.73 16.54
CA LEU A 285 24.11 13.56 17.62
C LEU A 285 24.76 14.86 17.12
N GLN A 286 24.91 15.03 15.80
CA GLN A 286 25.41 16.23 15.14
C GLN A 286 24.30 17.17 14.65
N GLU A 287 23.03 16.83 14.93
CA GLU A 287 21.86 17.61 14.54
C GLU A 287 21.10 18.13 15.79
N PRO A 288 20.30 19.20 15.67
CA PRO A 288 19.39 19.62 16.74
C PRO A 288 18.44 18.48 17.13
N PRO A 289 18.11 18.28 18.42
CA PRO A 289 18.40 19.16 19.57
C PRO A 289 19.76 18.94 20.24
N PHE A 290 20.56 17.95 19.80
CA PHE A 290 21.84 17.60 20.44
C PHE A 290 22.88 18.71 20.34
N THR A 291 22.82 19.54 19.30
CA THR A 291 23.74 20.66 19.06
C THR A 291 23.33 21.97 19.74
N ASP A 292 22.17 22.04 20.39
CA ASP A 292 21.60 23.29 20.91
C ASP A 292 22.43 23.90 22.07
N GLN A 293 23.18 23.07 22.80
CA GLN A 293 24.03 23.47 23.93
C GLN A 293 25.53 23.28 23.66
N GLY A 294 25.90 23.14 22.38
CA GLY A 294 27.27 22.85 21.94
C GLY A 294 27.39 21.47 21.29
N SER A 295 28.40 21.30 20.45
CA SER A 295 28.67 20.02 19.80
C SER A 295 29.18 18.97 20.81
N ILE A 296 29.10 17.70 20.44
CA ILE A 296 29.53 16.59 21.30
C ILE A 296 30.98 16.73 21.80
N VAL A 297 31.87 17.26 20.95
CA VAL A 297 33.30 17.49 21.25
C VAL A 297 33.49 18.65 22.23
N GLU A 298 32.59 19.62 22.22
CA GLU A 298 32.61 20.77 23.13
C GLU A 298 31.99 20.43 24.50
N VAL A 299 30.94 19.60 24.51
CA VAL A 299 30.20 19.20 25.73
C VAL A 299 30.95 18.10 26.50
N PHE A 300 31.55 17.14 25.79
CA PHE A 300 32.31 16.04 26.39
C PHE A 300 33.81 16.17 26.11
N THR A 301 34.48 16.99 26.91
CA THR A 301 35.95 17.13 26.85
C THR A 301 36.67 15.91 27.43
N ASP A 302 36.03 15.17 28.35
CA ASP A 302 36.51 13.88 28.83
C ASP A 302 35.97 12.74 27.96
N LEU A 303 36.87 12.14 27.18
CA LEU A 303 36.54 11.04 26.29
C LEU A 303 36.13 9.76 27.03
N THR A 304 36.56 9.58 28.28
CA THR A 304 36.20 8.38 29.07
C THR A 304 34.74 8.44 29.50
N LEU A 305 34.24 9.62 29.85
CA LEU A 305 32.85 9.86 30.17
C LEU A 305 31.94 9.63 28.97
N TRP A 306 32.28 10.17 27.79
CA TRP A 306 31.53 9.94 26.56
C TRP A 306 31.55 8.45 26.16
N ALA A 307 32.69 7.78 26.25
CA ALA A 307 32.79 6.35 25.98
C ALA A 307 31.85 5.54 26.87
N GLY A 308 31.74 5.89 28.16
CA GLY A 308 30.81 5.25 29.07
C GLY A 308 29.34 5.44 28.71
N ILE A 309 28.95 6.64 28.26
CA ILE A 309 27.57 6.92 27.78
C ILE A 309 27.30 6.11 26.50
N LYS A 310 28.27 6.06 25.58
CA LYS A 310 28.17 5.27 24.36
C LYS A 310 28.02 3.78 24.66
N ASP A 311 28.75 3.24 25.63
CA ASP A 311 28.61 1.84 26.04
C ASP A 311 27.21 1.51 26.56
N VAL A 312 26.54 2.46 27.23
CA VAL A 312 25.13 2.30 27.62
C VAL A 312 24.21 2.26 26.40
N ILE A 313 24.43 3.15 25.42
CA ILE A 313 23.68 3.14 24.15
C ILE A 313 23.86 1.79 23.44
N ASP A 314 25.10 1.31 23.33
CA ASP A 314 25.44 0.05 22.69
C ASP A 314 24.77 -1.14 23.40
N ARG A 315 24.72 -1.14 24.74
CA ARG A 315 24.01 -2.16 25.53
C ARG A 315 22.50 -2.13 25.30
N ILE A 316 21.89 -0.94 25.26
CA ILE A 316 20.45 -0.79 24.96
C ILE A 316 20.13 -1.32 23.56
N ASN A 317 20.97 -0.99 22.57
CA ASN A 317 20.81 -1.48 21.21
C ASN A 317 20.99 -3.00 21.13
N ALA A 318 21.97 -3.56 21.84
CA ALA A 318 22.22 -5.00 21.88
C ALA A 318 21.03 -5.79 22.46
N ASN A 319 20.34 -5.24 23.47
CA ASN A 319 19.15 -5.87 24.06
C ASN A 319 17.98 -6.00 23.08
N ALA A 320 17.97 -5.25 21.98
CA ALA A 320 16.94 -5.31 20.94
C ALA A 320 17.33 -6.20 19.74
N ALA A 321 18.61 -6.54 19.57
CA ALA A 321 19.12 -7.26 18.40
C ALA A 321 19.11 -8.79 18.53
N ALA A 322 18.72 -9.31 19.69
CA ALA A 322 18.72 -10.75 20.02
C ALA A 322 17.72 -11.55 19.17
#